data_AF-A0A9D4PCW3-F1
#
_entry.id   AF-A0A9D4PCW3-F1
#
_cell.length_a   1.000
_cell.length_b   1.000
_cell.length_c   1.000
_cell.angle_alpha   90.00
_cell.angle_beta   90.00
_cell.angle_gamma   90.00
#
_symmetry.space_group_name_H-M   'P 1'
#
loop_
_entity.id
_entity.type
_entity.pdbx_description
1 polymer ?
#
loop_
_entity_poly.entity_id
_entity_poly.type
_entity_poly.pdbx_seq_one_letter_code
_entity_poly.pdbx_strand_id
1 'polypeptide(L)'
;MESWSIAEVEAYRKANGVLLKRNNVPKPILAFDESNFPDFVRKEIEARRDYTSPTCIEALSWSIALSCRNYIGIAETGSDRALAYVLPAVIHVSRQPPRKQQDGPIAVLVAPTRDLARAIHNLASELGDHAGLRNVCAANGDSKGGQYA
;
A
#
# COMPACT_ATOMS: atom_id res chain seq x y z
N MET A 1 3.79 21.73 -10.85
CA MET A 1 3.90 21.21 -9.47
C MET A 1 5.32 20.70 -9.33
N GLU A 2 6.15 21.37 -8.51
CA GLU A 2 7.59 21.15 -8.49
C GLU A 2 7.91 19.81 -7.84
N SER A 3 8.36 18.86 -8.67
CA SER A 3 8.93 17.61 -8.16
C SER A 3 10.27 17.92 -7.51
N TRP A 4 10.52 17.37 -6.31
CA TRP A 4 11.80 17.47 -5.60
C TRP A 4 13.00 17.24 -6.52
N SER A 5 14.04 18.06 -6.36
CA SER A 5 15.30 17.90 -7.09
C SER A 5 15.99 16.58 -6.72
N ILE A 6 16.93 16.14 -7.56
CA ILE A 6 17.70 14.91 -7.29
C ILE A 6 18.48 15.05 -5.98
N ALA A 7 19.07 16.23 -5.72
CA ALA A 7 19.84 16.51 -4.53
C ALA A 7 18.98 16.43 -3.25
N GLU A 8 17.75 16.96 -3.27
CA GLU A 8 16.85 16.89 -2.11
C GLU A 8 16.39 15.45 -1.85
N VAL A 9 16.10 14.67 -2.91
CA VAL A 9 15.76 13.25 -2.77
C VAL A 9 16.92 12.44 -2.18
N GLU A 10 18.16 12.73 -2.59
CA GLU A 10 19.36 12.09 -2.03
C GLU A 10 19.59 12.49 -0.58
N ALA A 11 19.41 13.77 -0.24
CA ALA A 11 19.48 14.25 1.14
C ALA A 11 18.42 13.58 2.02
N TYR A 12 17.18 13.46 1.55
CA TYR A 12 16.10 12.76 2.25
C TYR A 12 16.44 11.27 2.48
N ARG A 13 16.92 10.58 1.44
CA ARG A 13 17.33 9.17 1.54
C ARG A 13 18.46 9.00 2.56
N LYS A 14 19.46 9.88 2.54
CA LYS A 14 20.57 9.87 3.49
C LYS A 14 20.11 10.13 4.92
N ALA A 15 19.25 11.13 5.13
CA ALA A 15 18.71 11.46 6.45
C ALA A 15 17.90 10.32 7.07
N ASN A 16 17.19 9.54 6.23
CA ASN A 16 16.38 8.40 6.67
C ASN A 16 17.14 7.06 6.62
N GLY A 17 18.47 7.05 6.44
CA GLY A 17 19.27 5.82 6.41
C GLY A 17 18.90 4.84 5.28
N VAL A 18 18.35 5.34 4.18
CA VAL A 18 17.86 4.51 3.07
C VAL A 18 19.04 3.90 2.31
N LEU A 19 19.08 2.57 2.25
CA LEU A 19 20.04 1.82 1.45
C LEU A 19 19.34 1.21 0.23
N LEU A 20 19.76 1.63 -0.98
CA LEU A 20 19.22 1.12 -2.24
C LEU A 20 20.22 0.18 -2.90
N LYS A 21 19.77 -1.04 -3.23
CA LYS A 21 20.57 -2.03 -3.98
C LYS A 21 20.45 -1.88 -5.50
N ARG A 22 19.48 -1.11 -6.00
CA ARG A 22 19.24 -0.91 -7.43
C ARG A 22 19.39 0.55 -7.82
N ASN A 23 19.82 0.76 -9.06
CA ASN A 23 19.85 2.07 -9.70
C ASN A 23 18.47 2.44 -10.26
N ASN A 24 18.24 3.73 -10.53
CA ASN A 24 17.01 4.27 -11.13
C ASN A 24 15.72 3.97 -10.33
N VAL A 25 15.80 4.03 -9.00
CA VAL A 25 14.62 3.94 -8.12
C VAL A 25 13.82 5.24 -8.22
N PRO A 26 12.48 5.17 -8.46
CA PRO A 26 11.61 6.34 -8.50
C PRO A 26 11.80 7.27 -7.30
N LYS A 27 11.50 8.55 -7.49
CA LYS A 27 11.47 9.52 -6.39
C LYS A 27 10.41 9.08 -5.37
N PRO A 28 10.69 9.17 -4.05
CA PRO A 28 9.68 8.89 -3.04
C PRO A 28 8.48 9.82 -3.17
N ILE A 29 7.30 9.35 -2.82
CA ILE A 29 6.08 10.18 -2.69
C ILE A 29 6.05 10.68 -1.25
N LEU A 30 6.38 11.95 -1.03
CA LEU A 30 6.58 12.51 0.32
C LEU A 30 5.34 13.23 0.85
N ALA A 31 4.45 13.67 -0.03
CA ALA A 31 3.15 14.20 0.33
C ALA A 31 2.05 13.53 -0.47
N PHE A 32 0.86 13.41 0.13
CA PHE A 32 -0.29 12.80 -0.52
C PHE A 32 -0.73 13.56 -1.77
N ASP A 33 -0.60 14.89 -1.75
CA ASP A 33 -0.93 15.78 -2.87
C ASP A 33 0.09 15.74 -4.02
N GLU A 34 1.30 15.21 -3.83
CA GLU A 34 2.29 15.02 -4.89
C GLU A 34 1.89 13.89 -5.85
N SER A 35 0.97 13.05 -5.43
CA SER A 35 0.56 11.86 -6.15
C SER A 35 -0.83 12.01 -6.73
N ASN A 36 -1.04 11.50 -7.95
CA ASN A 36 -2.37 11.40 -8.56
C ASN A 36 -3.13 10.20 -7.97
N PHE A 37 -3.25 10.18 -6.64
CA PHE A 37 -4.02 9.17 -5.93
C PHE A 37 -5.52 9.36 -6.19
N PRO A 38 -6.28 8.27 -6.36
CA PRO A 38 -7.74 8.35 -6.43
C PRO A 38 -8.36 8.99 -5.19
N ASP A 39 -9.53 9.62 -5.33
CA ASP A 39 -10.23 10.30 -4.23
C ASP A 39 -10.48 9.41 -3.00
N PHE A 40 -10.68 8.11 -3.20
CA PHE A 40 -10.88 7.17 -2.08
C PHE A 40 -9.66 7.08 -1.17
N VAL A 41 -8.45 7.23 -1.72
CA VAL A 41 -7.19 7.23 -0.94
C VAL A 41 -7.11 8.49 -0.10
N ARG A 42 -7.48 9.64 -0.68
CA ARG A 42 -7.51 10.92 0.02
C ARG A 42 -8.47 10.87 1.21
N LYS A 43 -9.68 10.34 1.01
CA LYS A 43 -10.68 10.17 2.08
C LYS A 43 -10.15 9.30 3.23
N GLU A 44 -9.47 8.20 2.90
CA GLU A 44 -8.87 7.33 3.92
C GLU A 44 -7.77 8.05 4.72
N ILE A 45 -6.89 8.78 4.04
CA ILE A 45 -5.82 9.54 4.70
C ILE A 45 -6.40 10.61 5.62
N GLU A 46 -7.41 11.35 5.16
CA GLU A 46 -8.11 12.37 5.96
C GLU A 46 -8.84 11.78 7.18
N ALA A 47 -9.32 10.54 7.08
CA ALA A 47 -9.96 9.84 8.20
C ALA A 47 -8.97 9.46 9.33
N ARG A 48 -7.68 9.34 9.01
CA ARG A 48 -6.63 8.98 9.97
C ARG A 48 -6.11 10.22 10.70
N ARG A 49 -6.63 10.41 11.92
CA ARG A 49 -6.10 11.40 12.87
C ARG A 49 -4.61 11.07 13.10
N ASP A 50 -3.74 12.06 12.89
CA ASP A 50 -2.27 11.98 13.03
C ASP A 50 -1.47 11.39 11.85
N TYR A 51 -2.10 11.07 10.72
CA TYR A 51 -1.39 10.62 9.51
C TYR A 51 -1.14 11.77 8.52
N THR A 52 -0.17 12.63 8.83
CA THR A 52 0.12 13.87 8.06
C THR A 52 1.08 13.66 6.89
N SER A 53 1.98 12.69 6.99
CA SER A 53 2.96 12.36 5.95
C SER A 53 3.26 10.87 5.96
N PRO A 54 3.54 10.25 4.81
CA PRO A 54 3.95 8.86 4.75
C PRO A 54 5.28 8.63 5.47
N THR A 55 5.40 7.46 6.08
CA THR A 55 6.67 6.96 6.58
C THR A 55 7.66 6.75 5.41
N CYS A 56 8.95 6.73 5.70
CA CYS A 56 9.97 6.54 4.67
C CYS A 56 9.76 5.25 3.84
N ILE A 57 9.37 4.15 4.49
CA ILE A 57 9.13 2.88 3.80
C ILE A 57 7.88 2.94 2.92
N GLU A 58 6.83 3.63 3.34
CA GLU A 58 5.61 3.85 2.55
C GLU A 58 5.92 4.70 1.32
N ALA A 59 6.54 5.87 1.52
CA ALA A 59 6.89 6.82 0.47
C ALA A 59 7.70 6.18 -0.68
N LEU A 60 8.66 5.33 -0.32
CA LEU A 60 9.47 4.57 -1.28
C LEU A 60 8.68 3.40 -1.89
N SER A 61 7.96 2.64 -1.07
CA SER A 61 7.20 1.48 -1.54
C SER A 61 6.15 1.87 -2.56
N TRP A 62 5.39 2.94 -2.31
CA TRP A 62 4.35 3.41 -3.20
C TRP A 62 4.91 3.84 -4.55
N SER A 63 6.00 4.62 -4.56
CA SER A 63 6.59 5.07 -5.83
C SER A 63 7.12 3.91 -6.66
N ILE A 64 7.69 2.88 -6.03
CA ILE A 64 8.20 1.69 -6.71
C ILE A 64 7.05 0.78 -7.18
N ALA A 65 6.09 0.47 -6.30
CA ALA A 65 4.99 -0.45 -6.59
C ALA A 65 4.03 0.12 -7.64
N LEU A 66 3.69 1.41 -7.56
CA LEU A 66 2.85 2.08 -8.56
C LEU A 66 3.56 2.29 -9.90
N SER A 67 4.89 2.16 -9.93
CA SER A 67 5.67 2.05 -11.17
C SER A 67 5.68 0.62 -11.74
N CYS A 68 4.84 -0.28 -11.23
CA CYS A 68 4.76 -1.69 -11.63
C CYS A 68 6.08 -2.45 -11.49
N ARG A 69 6.88 -2.14 -10.46
CA ARG A 69 8.17 -2.80 -10.20
C ARG A 69 8.10 -3.65 -8.93
N ASN A 70 8.76 -4.81 -9.00
CA ASN A 70 8.96 -5.66 -7.84
C ASN A 70 10.03 -5.07 -6.92
N TYR A 71 9.84 -5.19 -5.60
CA TYR A 71 10.79 -4.73 -4.61
C TYR A 71 10.77 -5.59 -3.34
N ILE A 72 11.84 -5.49 -2.56
CA ILE A 72 11.94 -6.02 -1.21
C ILE A 72 12.18 -4.83 -0.29
N GLY A 73 11.23 -4.55 0.59
CA GLY A 73 11.31 -3.48 1.58
C GLY A 73 11.75 -4.03 2.93
N ILE A 74 12.87 -3.54 3.46
CA ILE A 74 13.35 -3.85 4.81
C ILE A 74 13.29 -2.55 5.61
N ALA A 75 12.66 -2.59 6.77
CA ALA A 75 12.55 -1.47 7.71
C ALA A 75 12.52 -2.01 9.15
N GLU A 76 12.42 -1.14 10.16
CA GLU A 76 12.30 -1.51 11.58
C GLU A 76 10.86 -1.84 11.99
N THR A 77 10.68 -2.85 12.86
CA THR A 77 9.37 -3.46 13.16
C THR A 77 8.44 -2.44 13.82
N GLY A 78 7.27 -2.24 13.20
CA GLY A 78 6.23 -1.31 13.65
C GLY A 78 4.96 -1.52 12.82
N SER A 79 3.80 -1.15 13.39
CA SER A 79 2.47 -1.36 12.80
C SER A 79 2.26 -0.63 11.47
N ASP A 80 3.03 0.42 11.22
CA ASP A 80 2.78 1.40 10.16
C ASP A 80 3.39 1.03 8.80
N ARG A 81 3.74 -0.25 8.58
CA ARG A 81 4.25 -0.70 7.28
C ARG A 81 3.19 -1.29 6.36
N ALA A 82 2.03 -1.67 6.91
CA ALA A 82 1.03 -2.40 6.13
C ALA A 82 0.54 -1.57 4.93
N LEU A 83 0.36 -0.25 5.13
CA LEU A 83 -0.07 0.65 4.06
C LEU A 83 0.95 0.77 2.92
N ALA A 84 2.23 0.47 3.17
CA ALA A 84 3.28 0.48 2.15
C ALA A 84 2.98 -0.48 0.99
N TYR A 85 2.29 -1.59 1.25
CA TYR A 85 1.89 -2.57 0.23
C TYR A 85 0.37 -2.69 0.04
N VAL A 86 -0.45 -2.38 1.06
CA VAL A 86 -1.91 -2.41 0.93
C VAL A 86 -2.40 -1.31 -0.01
N LEU A 87 -1.92 -0.08 0.16
CA LEU A 87 -2.34 1.04 -0.68
C LEU A 87 -2.10 0.79 -2.19
N PRO A 88 -0.88 0.45 -2.63
CA PRO A 88 -0.66 0.20 -4.05
C PRO A 88 -1.44 -1.01 -4.56
N ALA A 89 -1.69 -2.03 -3.72
CA ALA A 89 -2.53 -3.16 -4.10
C ALA A 89 -3.99 -2.73 -4.34
N VAL A 90 -4.58 -1.94 -3.45
CA VAL A 90 -5.96 -1.42 -3.61
C VAL A 90 -6.05 -0.53 -4.86
N ILE A 91 -5.11 0.39 -5.05
CA ILE A 91 -5.05 1.24 -6.26
C ILE A 91 -4.95 0.37 -7.51
N HIS A 92 -4.08 -0.65 -7.51
CA HIS A 92 -3.91 -1.55 -8.63
C HIS A 92 -5.23 -2.27 -8.98
N VAL A 93 -5.92 -2.83 -7.99
CA VAL A 93 -7.22 -3.52 -8.16
C VAL A 93 -8.29 -2.56 -8.68
N SER A 94 -8.38 -1.33 -8.12
CA SER A 94 -9.37 -0.32 -8.54
C SER A 94 -9.24 0.12 -9.99
N ARG A 95 -8.04 -0.05 -10.58
CA ARG A 95 -7.73 0.31 -11.97
C ARG A 95 -7.85 -0.86 -12.94
N GLN A 96 -8.15 -2.08 -12.46
CA GLN A 96 -8.39 -3.22 -13.32
C GLN A 96 -9.86 -3.25 -13.80
N PRO A 97 -10.14 -3.89 -14.95
CA PRO A 97 -11.51 -4.17 -15.36
C PRO A 97 -12.28 -4.95 -14.27
N PRO A 98 -13.61 -4.78 -14.18
CA PRO A 98 -14.43 -5.56 -13.26
C PRO A 98 -14.23 -7.06 -13.47
N ARG A 99 -14.11 -7.81 -12.36
CA ARG A 99 -13.97 -9.26 -12.39
C ARG A 99 -15.22 -9.92 -12.96
N LYS A 100 -15.03 -10.95 -13.78
CA LYS A 100 -16.09 -11.82 -14.28
C LYS A 100 -16.39 -12.92 -13.26
N GLN A 101 -17.55 -13.54 -13.43
CA GLN A 101 -17.92 -14.73 -12.67
C GLN A 101 -16.87 -15.82 -12.96
N GLN A 102 -16.33 -16.45 -11.91
CA GLN A 102 -15.22 -17.44 -11.91
C GLN A 102 -13.78 -16.90 -11.96
N ASP A 103 -13.56 -15.58 -12.09
CA ASP A 103 -12.20 -15.04 -11.96
C ASP A 103 -11.69 -15.26 -10.53
N GLY A 104 -10.37 -15.39 -10.35
CA GLY A 104 -9.71 -15.36 -9.03
C GLY A 104 -9.50 -13.93 -8.51
N PRO A 105 -8.96 -13.76 -7.29
CA PRO A 105 -8.59 -12.44 -6.78
C PRO A 105 -7.50 -11.79 -7.64
N ILE A 106 -7.57 -10.47 -7.85
CA ILE A 106 -6.56 -9.70 -8.60
C ILE A 106 -5.28 -9.52 -7.78
N ALA A 107 -5.42 -9.31 -6.47
CA ALA A 107 -4.30 -9.16 -5.54
C ALA A 107 -4.43 -10.15 -4.39
N VAL A 108 -3.30 -10.73 -3.98
CA VAL A 108 -3.21 -11.64 -2.84
C VAL A 108 -2.14 -11.12 -1.89
N LEU A 109 -2.52 -10.85 -0.65
CA LEU A 109 -1.62 -10.48 0.43
C LEU A 109 -1.46 -11.66 1.37
N VAL A 110 -0.22 -12.02 1.69
CA VAL A 110 0.10 -13.19 2.52
C VAL A 110 0.77 -12.72 3.80
N ALA A 111 0.30 -13.23 4.93
CA ALA A 111 0.86 -12.94 6.25
C ALA A 111 1.20 -14.24 6.99
N PRO A 112 2.25 -14.23 7.84
CA PRO A 112 2.68 -15.41 8.60
C PRO A 112 1.74 -15.83 9.72
N THR A 113 0.91 -14.91 10.23
CA THR A 113 -0.02 -15.18 11.35
C THR A 113 -1.42 -14.71 11.02
N ARG A 114 -2.42 -15.33 11.66
CA ARG A 114 -3.83 -14.98 11.50
C ARG A 114 -4.11 -13.54 11.94
N ASP A 115 -3.54 -13.11 13.05
CA ASP A 115 -3.82 -11.79 13.59
C ASP A 115 -3.22 -10.69 12.69
N LEU A 116 -2.06 -10.95 12.10
CA LEU A 116 -1.49 -10.05 11.09
C LEU A 116 -2.32 -10.06 9.79
N ALA A 117 -2.81 -11.22 9.34
CA ALA A 117 -3.70 -11.29 8.18
C ALA A 117 -4.99 -10.48 8.40
N ARG A 118 -5.58 -10.56 9.60
CA ARG A 118 -6.77 -9.79 9.97
C ARG A 118 -6.50 -8.29 10.06
N ALA A 119 -5.35 -7.89 10.62
CA ALA A 119 -4.97 -6.48 10.65
C ALA A 119 -4.82 -5.90 9.23
N ILE A 120 -4.19 -6.65 8.32
CA ILE A 120 -4.06 -6.27 6.90
C ILE A 120 -5.42 -6.23 6.22
N HIS A 121 -6.29 -7.20 6.49
CA HIS A 121 -7.64 -7.27 5.94
C HIS A 121 -8.48 -6.06 6.37
N ASN A 122 -8.49 -5.70 7.65
CA ASN A 122 -9.21 -4.53 8.15
C ASN A 122 -8.73 -3.26 7.43
N LEU A 123 -7.42 -3.09 7.32
CA LEU A 123 -6.82 -1.97 6.60
C LEU A 123 -7.21 -1.93 5.11
N ALA A 124 -7.26 -3.09 4.47
CA ALA A 124 -7.67 -3.21 3.07
C ALA A 124 -9.19 -2.99 2.89
N SER A 125 -10.01 -3.29 3.90
CA SER A 125 -11.45 -3.02 3.90
C SER A 125 -11.75 -1.54 4.07
N GLU A 126 -11.09 -0.85 5.01
CA GLU A 126 -11.22 0.61 5.17
C GLU A 126 -10.94 1.36 3.85
N LEU A 127 -9.82 1.02 3.19
CA LEU A 127 -9.47 1.55 1.87
C LEU A 127 -10.41 1.07 0.75
N GLY A 128 -10.79 -0.20 0.79
CA GLY A 128 -11.56 -0.88 -0.25
C GLY A 128 -13.03 -0.44 -0.28
N ASP A 129 -13.62 -0.14 0.86
CA ASP A 129 -15.01 0.29 1.01
C ASP A 129 -15.23 1.63 0.28
N HIS A 130 -14.27 2.55 0.41
CA HIS A 130 -14.28 3.81 -0.34
C HIS A 130 -14.08 3.63 -1.85
N ALA A 131 -13.50 2.50 -2.27
CA ALA A 131 -13.25 2.15 -3.67
C ALA A 131 -14.30 1.17 -4.26
N GLY A 132 -15.30 0.73 -3.47
CA GLY A 132 -16.28 -0.26 -3.89
C GLY A 132 -15.70 -1.66 -4.15
N LEU A 133 -14.58 -1.99 -3.52
CA LEU A 133 -13.87 -3.25 -3.70
C LEU A 133 -14.32 -4.30 -2.69
N ARG A 134 -14.35 -5.56 -3.13
CA ARG A 134 -14.57 -6.72 -2.25
C ARG A 134 -13.23 -7.36 -1.92
N ASN A 135 -13.03 -7.70 -0.66
CA ASN A 135 -11.87 -8.44 -0.20
C ASN A 135 -12.30 -9.49 0.85
N VAL A 136 -11.46 -10.51 1.06
CA VAL A 136 -11.74 -11.60 1.99
C VAL A 136 -10.45 -11.99 2.71
N CYS A 137 -10.55 -12.34 4.00
CA CYS A 137 -9.46 -12.90 4.77
C CYS A 137 -9.63 -14.42 4.91
N ALA A 138 -8.74 -15.18 4.28
CA ALA A 138 -8.68 -16.63 4.45
C ALA A 138 -7.60 -16.98 5.49
N ALA A 139 -8.02 -17.50 6.63
CA ALA A 139 -7.12 -17.99 7.68
C ALA A 139 -7.56 -19.37 8.17
N ASN A 140 -6.58 -20.22 8.49
CA ASN A 140 -6.83 -21.55 9.03
C ASN A 140 -7.58 -21.46 10.37
N GLY A 141 -8.64 -22.25 10.50
CA GLY A 141 -9.48 -22.33 11.71
C GLY A 141 -10.73 -21.43 11.69
N ASP A 142 -10.88 -20.55 10.70
CA ASP A 142 -12.11 -19.78 10.52
C ASP A 142 -13.17 -20.61 9.78
N SER A 143 -14.46 -20.33 10.07
CA SER A 143 -15.55 -21.07 9.44
C SER A 143 -15.56 -20.81 7.94
N LYS A 144 -15.52 -21.90 7.16
CA LYS A 144 -15.44 -21.86 5.68
C LYS A 144 -16.61 -21.08 5.04
N GLY A 145 -17.77 -21.01 5.70
CA GLY A 145 -18.98 -20.35 5.18
C GLY A 145 -18.85 -18.83 4.96
N GLY A 146 -17.99 -18.14 5.72
CA GLY A 146 -17.73 -16.71 5.52
C GLY A 146 -16.65 -16.38 4.49
N GLN A 147 -15.97 -17.40 3.95
CA GLN A 147 -14.80 -17.23 3.07
C GLN A 147 -15.15 -17.33 1.57
N TYR A 148 -16.39 -17.69 1.23
CA TYR A 148 -16.87 -17.89 -0.15
C TYR A 148 -17.97 -16.91 -0.59
N ALA A 149 -18.27 -15.88 0.21
CA ALA A 149 -19.30 -14.89 -0.10
C ALA A 149 -18.79 -13.77 -1.03
#